data_AF-A0A194WZ51-F1
#
_entry.id   AF-A0A194WZ51-F1
#
_cell.length_a   1.000
_cell.length_b   1.000
_cell.length_c   1.000
_cell.angle_alpha   90.00
_cell.angle_beta   90.00
_cell.angle_gamma   90.00
#
_symmetry.space_group_name_H-M   'P 1'
#
loop_
_entity.id
_entity.type
_entity.pdbx_description
1 polymer ?
#
loop_
_entity_poly.entity_id
_entity_poly.type
_entity_poly.pdbx_seq_one_letter_code
_entity_poly.pdbx_strand_id
1 'polypeptide(L)'
;MQLSKIIYLLFASTALSATTPPRRTSTSLRATSTPAAKVATPRVLKPATPPTMSDIKNSLANWNTSVYTVNAYLNDPQNTTKLASATVFAKDEPVQLATMMKVAGLSTSGVNAGKILMGNFGSIVSNLDSVQSGAMSTNDATAAVNFNRCCTVLPAIGMLWQAAATATKVGNVSMPALEEQCGMMSCASGVSGGEAAVRANGSIAANR
;
A
#
# COMPACT_ATOMS: atom_id res chain seq x y z
N MET A 1 -39.35 -53.57 2.62
CA MET A 1 -38.91 -54.70 1.78
C MET A 1 -37.61 -54.28 1.11
N GLN A 2 -36.44 -54.50 1.74
CA GLN A 2 -35.52 -55.62 1.50
C GLN A 2 -35.25 -55.89 0.01
N LEU A 3 -34.02 -55.63 -0.49
CA LEU A 3 -32.98 -56.66 -0.61
C LEU A 3 -31.66 -56.08 -1.17
N SER A 4 -30.57 -56.30 -0.42
CA SER A 4 -29.19 -56.24 -0.90
C SER A 4 -28.90 -57.31 -1.96
N LYS A 5 -28.02 -57.00 -2.92
CA LYS A 5 -27.10 -58.01 -3.50
C LYS A 5 -25.69 -57.43 -3.65
N ILE A 6 -24.81 -58.03 -2.86
CA ILE A 6 -23.35 -58.00 -2.88
C ILE A 6 -22.89 -58.88 -4.08
N ILE A 7 -21.57 -58.85 -4.40
CA ILE A 7 -20.75 -59.96 -4.96
C ILE A 7 -20.42 -59.82 -6.48
N TYR A 8 -19.21 -59.98 -7.05
CA TYR A 8 -17.86 -60.45 -6.66
C TYR A 8 -16.76 -59.74 -7.49
N LEU A 9 -15.57 -59.62 -6.90
CA LEU A 9 -14.25 -59.44 -7.54
C LEU A 9 -13.91 -60.53 -8.55
N LEU A 10 -13.07 -60.23 -9.55
CA LEU A 10 -12.06 -61.16 -10.08
C LEU A 10 -10.87 -60.42 -10.71
N PHE A 11 -9.73 -61.12 -10.70
CA PHE A 11 -8.34 -60.65 -10.60
C PHE A 11 -7.56 -60.65 -11.94
N ALA A 12 -6.35 -60.07 -11.86
CA ALA A 12 -5.12 -60.34 -12.64
C ALA A 12 -4.97 -59.53 -13.96
N SER A 13 -3.81 -58.99 -14.34
CA SER A 13 -2.42 -59.40 -14.09
C SER A 13 -1.42 -58.24 -14.09
N THR A 14 -0.30 -58.53 -13.45
CA THR A 14 1.01 -57.88 -13.34
C THR A 14 1.59 -57.23 -14.60
N ALA A 15 2.26 -56.09 -14.42
CA ALA A 15 3.49 -55.75 -15.14
C ALA A 15 4.55 -55.26 -14.15
N LEU A 16 5.62 -56.04 -13.97
CA LEU A 16 6.87 -55.59 -13.37
C LEU A 16 7.52 -54.58 -14.33
N SER A 17 7.79 -53.38 -13.86
CA SER A 17 8.83 -52.54 -14.46
C SER A 17 9.82 -52.17 -13.37
N ALA A 18 10.97 -52.84 -13.43
CA ALA A 18 12.14 -52.52 -12.64
C ALA A 18 12.60 -51.10 -13.01
N THR A 19 12.41 -50.16 -12.08
CA THR A 19 13.01 -48.83 -12.19
C THR A 19 14.04 -48.72 -11.09
N THR A 20 15.30 -48.62 -11.49
CA THR A 20 16.47 -48.36 -10.66
C THR A 20 16.21 -47.16 -9.74
N PRO A 21 16.47 -47.26 -8.42
CA PRO A 21 16.36 -46.11 -7.54
C PRO A 21 17.49 -45.12 -7.87
N PRO A 22 17.20 -43.83 -8.16
CA PRO A 22 18.25 -42.83 -8.10
C PRO A 22 18.73 -42.75 -6.65
N ARG A 23 20.03 -42.96 -6.46
CA ARG A 23 20.76 -42.71 -5.23
C ARG A 23 20.52 -41.25 -4.81
N ARG A 24 19.53 -41.02 -3.94
CA ARG A 24 19.40 -39.75 -3.22
C ARG A 24 20.59 -39.63 -2.30
N THR A 25 21.57 -38.85 -2.73
CA THR A 25 22.51 -38.22 -1.81
C THR A 25 21.67 -37.38 -0.85
N SER A 26 21.54 -37.86 0.38
CA SER A 26 20.97 -37.14 1.50
C SER A 26 21.90 -35.99 1.86
N THR A 27 21.92 -34.95 1.04
CA THR A 27 22.43 -33.66 1.48
C THR A 27 21.41 -33.17 2.49
N SER A 28 21.69 -33.42 3.77
CA SER A 28 21.05 -32.73 4.87
C SER A 28 21.38 -31.25 4.70
N LEU A 29 20.57 -30.56 3.88
CA LEU A 29 20.45 -29.13 3.92
C LEU A 29 19.82 -28.85 5.28
N ARG A 30 20.71 -28.64 6.25
CA ARG A 30 20.39 -27.92 7.47
C ARG A 30 19.59 -26.71 7.02
N ALA A 31 18.28 -26.73 7.28
CA ALA A 31 17.42 -25.59 7.08
C ALA A 31 18.04 -24.47 7.91
N THR A 32 18.80 -23.59 7.25
CA THR A 32 19.14 -22.29 7.79
C THR A 32 17.80 -21.65 8.03
N SER A 33 17.42 -21.54 9.30
CA SER A 33 16.31 -20.72 9.72
C SER A 33 16.53 -19.36 9.09
N THR A 34 15.75 -19.06 8.04
CA THR A 34 15.70 -17.71 7.49
C THR A 34 15.32 -16.84 8.69
N PRO A 35 16.16 -15.85 9.07
CA PRO A 35 15.80 -14.97 10.18
C PRO A 35 14.41 -14.42 9.88
N ALA A 36 13.50 -14.55 10.85
CA ALA A 36 12.16 -14.01 10.73
C ALA A 36 12.25 -12.58 10.21
N ALA A 37 11.60 -12.30 9.08
CA ALA A 37 11.65 -10.99 8.47
C ALA A 37 11.23 -9.95 9.52
N LYS A 38 12.11 -8.99 9.79
CA LYS A 38 11.84 -7.94 10.79
C LYS A 38 10.80 -6.97 10.23
N VAL A 39 9.94 -6.48 11.12
CA VAL A 39 9.02 -5.39 10.82
C VAL A 39 9.83 -4.16 10.41
N ALA A 40 9.54 -3.62 9.23
CA ALA A 40 10.18 -2.39 8.77
C ALA A 40 9.64 -1.19 9.55
N THR A 41 10.48 -0.18 9.79
CA THR A 41 10.08 1.04 10.51
C THR A 41 10.41 2.29 9.69
N PRO A 42 9.54 3.32 9.74
CA PRO A 42 9.77 4.58 9.06
C PRO A 42 10.92 5.33 9.70
N ARG A 43 11.61 6.13 8.89
CA ARG A 43 12.63 7.05 9.39
C ARG A 43 11.95 8.15 10.21
N VAL A 44 12.39 8.36 11.44
CA VAL A 44 11.86 9.44 12.28
C VAL A 44 12.18 10.81 11.65
N LEU A 45 11.14 11.63 11.45
CA LEU A 45 11.27 13.01 10.99
C LEU A 45 11.41 13.98 12.18
N LYS A 46 12.25 15.00 12.01
CA LYS A 46 12.43 16.13 12.95
C LYS A 46 12.43 17.45 12.18
N PRO A 47 11.28 17.88 11.64
CA PRO A 47 11.22 19.03 10.74
C PRO A 47 11.44 20.36 11.48
N ALA A 48 12.04 21.33 10.78
CA ALA A 48 12.11 22.71 11.26
C ALA A 48 10.72 23.38 11.26
N THR A 49 10.62 24.56 11.87
CA THR A 49 9.41 25.39 11.85
C THR A 49 9.75 26.82 11.39
N PRO A 50 9.39 27.24 10.16
CA PRO A 50 8.73 26.44 9.13
C PRO A 50 9.64 25.33 8.55
N PRO A 51 9.05 24.26 7.97
CA PRO A 51 9.81 23.20 7.31
C PRO A 51 10.71 23.73 6.20
N THR A 52 11.93 23.22 6.14
CA THR A 52 12.92 23.54 5.10
C THR A 52 12.70 22.69 3.84
N MET A 53 13.38 23.04 2.75
CA MET A 53 13.51 22.18 1.56
C MET A 53 13.97 20.75 1.91
N SER A 54 14.90 20.61 2.85
CA SER A 54 15.39 19.28 3.29
C SER A 54 14.29 18.49 3.97
N ASP A 55 13.48 19.15 4.82
CA ASP A 55 12.36 18.52 5.52
C ASP A 55 11.30 18.02 4.55
N ILE A 56 11.04 18.78 3.47
CA ILE A 56 10.14 18.35 2.40
C ILE A 56 10.73 17.14 1.66
N LYS A 57 11.98 17.19 1.19
CA LYS A 57 12.62 16.03 0.54
C LYS A 57 12.60 14.77 1.42
N ASN A 58 12.85 14.92 2.72
CA ASN A 58 12.81 13.84 3.69
C ASN A 58 11.40 13.27 3.86
N SER A 59 10.39 14.13 3.98
CA SER A 59 8.98 13.71 4.09
C SER A 59 8.52 12.94 2.86
N LEU A 60 8.95 13.37 1.67
CA LEU A 60 8.62 12.74 0.40
C LEU A 60 9.29 11.37 0.24
N ALA A 61 10.57 11.25 0.61
CA ALA A 61 11.27 9.97 0.59
C ALA A 61 10.63 8.96 1.56
N ASN A 62 10.25 9.43 2.77
CA ASN A 62 9.52 8.62 3.74
C ASN A 62 8.15 8.19 3.20
N TRP A 63 7.44 9.09 2.54
CA TRP A 63 6.14 8.78 1.95
C TRP A 63 6.26 7.70 0.89
N ASN A 64 7.21 7.84 -0.04
CA ASN A 64 7.42 6.86 -1.08
C ASN A 64 7.74 5.47 -0.48
N THR A 65 8.54 5.43 0.58
CA THR A 65 8.83 4.20 1.33
C THR A 65 7.56 3.65 2.01
N SER A 66 6.70 4.51 2.54
CA SER A 66 5.42 4.14 3.15
C SER A 66 4.50 3.50 2.12
N VAL A 67 4.35 4.14 0.96
CA VAL A 67 3.57 3.61 -0.17
C VAL A 67 4.09 2.25 -0.62
N TYR A 68 5.40 2.09 -0.83
CA TYR A 68 5.95 0.78 -1.20
C TYR A 68 5.73 -0.29 -0.13
N THR A 69 5.83 0.07 1.15
CA THR A 69 5.65 -0.89 2.24
C THR A 69 4.20 -1.33 2.37
N VAL A 70 3.25 -0.40 2.26
CA VAL A 70 1.81 -0.70 2.25
C VAL A 70 1.47 -1.52 1.00
N ASN A 71 1.97 -1.16 -0.18
CA ASN A 71 1.78 -1.94 -1.41
C ASN A 71 2.33 -3.35 -1.31
N ALA A 72 3.49 -3.54 -0.68
CA ALA A 72 4.07 -4.86 -0.49
C ALA A 72 3.14 -5.77 0.31
N TYR A 73 2.42 -5.23 1.30
CA TYR A 73 1.36 -5.94 2.01
C TYR A 73 0.14 -6.18 1.13
N LEU A 74 -0.36 -5.17 0.43
CA LEU A 74 -1.56 -5.31 -0.41
C LEU A 74 -1.37 -6.33 -1.55
N ASN A 75 -0.12 -6.52 -2.02
CA ASN A 75 0.25 -7.55 -3.01
C ASN A 75 0.42 -8.96 -2.41
N ASP A 76 0.53 -9.09 -1.08
CA ASP A 76 0.69 -10.35 -0.36
C ASP A 76 -0.03 -10.27 1.01
N PRO A 77 -1.37 -10.18 0.99
CA PRO A 77 -2.12 -9.70 2.15
C PRO A 77 -2.25 -10.76 3.27
N GLN A 78 -1.77 -11.99 3.02
CA GLN A 78 -1.66 -13.04 4.04
C GLN A 78 -0.35 -13.00 4.83
N ASN A 79 0.56 -12.10 4.46
CA ASN A 79 1.87 -11.98 5.11
C ASN A 79 1.79 -11.06 6.34
N THR A 80 1.76 -11.66 7.52
CA THR A 80 1.59 -10.95 8.80
C THR A 80 2.76 -10.02 9.14
N THR A 81 3.99 -10.31 8.68
CA THR A 81 5.12 -9.39 8.83
C THR A 81 4.94 -8.13 7.97
N LYS A 82 4.43 -8.29 6.74
CA LYS A 82 4.14 -7.16 5.87
C LYS A 82 2.96 -6.35 6.39
N LEU A 83 1.93 -6.99 6.96
CA LEU A 83 0.83 -6.31 7.64
C LEU A 83 1.36 -5.43 8.78
N ALA A 84 2.18 -5.98 9.68
CA ALA A 84 2.76 -5.22 10.78
C ALA A 84 3.60 -4.03 10.29
N SER A 85 4.37 -4.23 9.22
CA SER A 85 5.15 -3.15 8.60
C SER A 85 4.25 -2.08 7.98
N ALA A 86 3.23 -2.49 7.22
CA ALA A 86 2.25 -1.59 6.61
C ALA A 86 1.52 -0.75 7.67
N THR A 87 1.10 -1.35 8.79
CA THR A 87 0.46 -0.65 9.90
C THR A 87 1.35 0.44 10.48
N VAL A 88 2.64 0.15 10.73
CA VAL A 88 3.58 1.13 11.30
C VAL A 88 3.82 2.28 10.32
N PHE A 89 4.01 1.98 9.03
CA PHE A 89 4.23 3.02 8.02
C PHE A 89 2.97 3.86 7.77
N ALA A 90 1.78 3.26 7.72
CA ALA A 90 0.51 3.98 7.59
C ALA A 90 0.25 4.94 8.77
N LYS A 91 0.74 4.60 9.97
CA LYS A 91 0.69 5.48 11.16
C LYS A 91 1.67 6.66 11.08
N ASP A 92 2.72 6.57 10.26
CA ASP A 92 3.71 7.64 10.06
C ASP A 92 3.34 8.59 8.90
N GLU A 93 2.53 8.16 7.93
CA GLU A 93 2.04 8.99 6.81
C GLU A 93 1.42 10.34 7.30
N PRO A 94 0.60 10.40 8.37
CA PRO A 94 0.10 11.67 8.92
C PRO A 94 1.19 12.62 9.44
N VAL A 95 2.33 12.12 9.93
CA VAL A 95 3.45 12.94 10.41
C VAL A 95 4.15 13.63 9.24
N GLN A 96 4.35 12.88 8.16
CA GLN A 96 4.91 13.38 6.90
C GLN A 96 3.98 14.44 6.29
N LEU A 97 2.68 14.16 6.28
CA LEU A 97 1.63 15.10 5.86
C LEU A 97 1.64 16.39 6.67
N ALA A 98 1.69 16.28 8.01
CA ALA A 98 1.73 17.44 8.90
C ALA A 98 2.98 18.29 8.67
N THR A 99 4.10 17.68 8.27
CA THR A 99 5.31 18.41 7.86
C THR A 99 5.04 19.25 6.62
N MET A 100 4.49 18.66 5.55
CA MET A 100 4.17 19.41 4.32
C MET A 100 3.13 20.51 4.56
N MET A 101 2.13 20.25 5.39
CA MET A 101 1.09 21.24 5.71
C MET A 101 1.57 22.46 6.52
N LYS A 102 2.75 22.38 7.15
CA LYS A 102 3.37 23.50 7.87
C LYS A 102 4.19 24.43 6.97
N VAL A 103 4.31 24.12 5.68
CA VAL A 103 4.99 24.99 4.72
C VAL A 103 4.24 26.32 4.61
N ALA A 104 4.98 27.43 4.78
CA ALA A 104 4.43 28.76 4.57
C ALA A 104 4.17 29.01 3.08
N GLY A 105 3.02 29.62 2.76
CA GLY A 105 2.69 29.99 1.38
C GLY A 105 2.21 28.83 0.51
N LEU A 106 1.65 27.76 1.10
CA LEU A 106 0.92 26.76 0.32
C LEU A 106 -0.22 27.40 -0.46
N SER A 107 -0.42 26.95 -1.71
CA SER A 107 -1.58 27.32 -2.49
C SER A 107 -2.88 26.81 -1.85
N THR A 108 -4.01 27.41 -2.19
CA THR A 108 -5.34 26.95 -1.75
C THR A 108 -5.58 25.48 -2.11
N SER A 109 -5.14 25.05 -3.29
CA SER A 109 -5.23 23.65 -3.71
C SER A 109 -4.40 22.72 -2.81
N GLY A 110 -3.18 23.12 -2.43
CA GLY A 110 -2.34 22.37 -1.50
C GLY A 110 -2.95 22.25 -0.11
N VAL A 111 -3.51 23.35 0.42
CA VAL A 111 -4.20 23.35 1.72
C VAL A 111 -5.43 22.43 1.69
N ASN A 112 -6.24 22.49 0.64
CA ASN A 112 -7.41 21.64 0.49
C ASN A 112 -7.03 20.15 0.36
N ALA A 113 -6.00 19.86 -0.41
CA ALA A 113 -5.44 18.52 -0.53
C ALA A 113 -4.97 17.98 0.83
N GLY A 114 -4.27 18.80 1.61
CA GLY A 114 -3.87 18.45 2.98
C GLY A 114 -5.05 18.09 3.88
N LYS A 115 -6.15 18.85 3.81
CA LYS A 115 -7.38 18.56 4.57
C LYS A 115 -8.04 17.25 4.14
N ILE A 116 -8.11 16.98 2.84
CA ILE A 116 -8.63 15.71 2.30
C ILE A 116 -7.81 14.55 2.87
N LEU A 117 -6.48 14.65 2.82
CA LEU A 117 -5.58 13.61 3.32
C LEU A 117 -5.78 13.37 4.82
N MET A 118 -5.80 14.43 5.63
CA MET A 118 -6.03 14.33 7.08
C MET A 118 -7.36 13.65 7.43
N GLY A 119 -8.42 13.91 6.65
CA GLY A 119 -9.73 13.29 6.86
C GLY A 119 -9.80 11.82 6.45
N ASN A 120 -8.89 11.33 5.61
CA ASN A 120 -8.95 10.00 5.03
C ASN A 120 -7.93 9.01 5.62
N PHE A 121 -6.77 9.48 6.09
CA PHE A 121 -5.72 8.60 6.61
C PHE A 121 -6.14 7.71 7.77
N GLY A 122 -7.00 8.20 8.66
CA GLY A 122 -7.50 7.43 9.78
C GLY A 122 -8.18 6.12 9.34
N SER A 123 -8.86 6.12 8.18
CA SER A 123 -9.53 4.93 7.65
C SER A 123 -8.54 3.84 7.20
N ILE A 124 -7.40 4.22 6.60
CA ILE A 124 -6.37 3.26 6.18
C ILE A 124 -5.80 2.55 7.41
N VAL A 125 -5.39 3.32 8.42
CA VAL A 125 -4.86 2.79 9.67
C VAL A 125 -5.88 1.87 10.35
N SER A 126 -7.13 2.32 10.45
CA SER A 126 -8.20 1.53 11.07
C SER A 126 -8.47 0.22 10.35
N ASN A 127 -8.42 0.18 9.02
CA ASN A 127 -8.61 -1.05 8.25
C ASN A 127 -7.45 -2.03 8.48
N LEU A 128 -6.20 -1.55 8.48
CA LEU A 128 -5.03 -2.38 8.76
C LEU A 128 -5.04 -2.95 10.19
N ASP A 129 -5.37 -2.12 11.20
CA ASP A 129 -5.52 -2.56 12.59
C ASP A 129 -6.69 -3.57 12.74
N SER A 130 -7.76 -3.44 11.93
CA SER A 130 -8.90 -4.37 11.94
C SER A 130 -8.53 -5.75 11.39
N VAL A 131 -7.68 -5.83 10.36
CA VAL A 131 -7.11 -7.13 9.92
C VAL A 131 -6.24 -7.72 11.01
N GLN A 132 -5.37 -6.89 11.60
CA GLN A 132 -4.40 -7.35 12.60
C GLN A 132 -5.08 -7.90 13.85
N SER A 133 -6.23 -7.35 14.23
CA SER A 133 -7.06 -7.82 15.35
C SER A 133 -8.05 -8.93 14.97
N GLY A 134 -8.20 -9.26 13.68
CA GLY A 134 -9.18 -10.22 13.18
C GLY A 134 -10.64 -9.70 13.16
N ALA A 135 -10.85 -8.40 13.36
CA ALA A 135 -12.16 -7.76 13.32
C ALA A 135 -12.71 -7.59 11.89
N MET A 136 -11.84 -7.66 10.88
CA MET A 136 -12.20 -7.59 9.46
C MET A 136 -11.44 -8.67 8.68
N SER A 137 -12.07 -9.20 7.62
CA SER A 137 -11.38 -10.13 6.73
C SER A 137 -10.23 -9.44 5.98
N THR A 138 -9.16 -10.17 5.70
CA THR A 138 -8.02 -9.68 4.90
C THR A 138 -8.47 -9.09 3.56
N ASN A 139 -9.46 -9.70 2.91
CA ASN A 139 -9.96 -9.29 1.60
C ASN A 139 -10.71 -7.95 1.69
N ASP A 140 -11.63 -7.81 2.64
CA ASP A 140 -12.43 -6.59 2.80
C ASP A 140 -11.55 -5.39 3.15
N ALA A 141 -10.60 -5.58 4.06
CA ALA A 141 -9.69 -4.52 4.45
C ALA A 141 -8.75 -4.12 3.32
N THR A 142 -8.22 -5.08 2.57
CA THR A 142 -7.37 -4.82 1.40
C THR A 142 -8.13 -4.04 0.33
N ALA A 143 -9.39 -4.41 0.07
CA ALA A 143 -10.26 -3.67 -0.86
C ALA A 143 -10.53 -2.24 -0.38
N ALA A 144 -10.85 -2.05 0.91
CA ALA A 144 -11.11 -0.73 1.48
C ALA A 144 -9.86 0.18 1.48
N VAL A 145 -8.70 -0.37 1.83
CA VAL A 145 -7.41 0.35 1.79
C VAL A 145 -7.06 0.74 0.35
N ASN A 146 -7.14 -0.20 -0.60
CA ASN A 146 -6.91 0.08 -2.02
C ASN A 146 -7.84 1.19 -2.53
N PHE A 147 -9.14 1.12 -2.24
CA PHE A 147 -10.10 2.13 -2.67
C PHE A 147 -9.76 3.52 -2.12
N ASN A 148 -9.53 3.65 -0.81
CA ASN A 148 -9.21 4.95 -0.20
C ASN A 148 -7.89 5.51 -0.75
N ARG A 149 -6.87 4.65 -0.89
CA ARG A 149 -5.55 5.05 -1.35
C ARG A 149 -5.58 5.52 -2.80
N CYS A 150 -6.18 4.75 -3.68
CA CYS A 150 -6.23 5.06 -5.10
C CYS A 150 -7.18 6.22 -5.43
N CYS A 151 -8.34 6.31 -4.78
CA CYS A 151 -9.36 7.30 -5.15
C CYS A 151 -9.24 8.63 -4.41
N THR A 152 -8.55 8.66 -3.27
CA THR A 152 -8.48 9.86 -2.44
C THR A 152 -7.04 10.24 -2.09
N VAL A 153 -6.26 9.33 -1.52
CA VAL A 153 -4.95 9.69 -0.97
C VAL A 153 -3.93 10.01 -2.05
N LEU A 154 -3.78 9.17 -3.07
CA LEU A 154 -2.76 9.38 -4.11
C LEU A 154 -3.01 10.64 -4.96
N PRO A 155 -4.26 10.95 -5.39
CA PRO A 155 -4.53 12.22 -6.07
C PRO A 155 -4.27 13.43 -5.16
N ALA A 156 -4.69 13.38 -3.90
CA ALA A 156 -4.55 14.50 -2.98
C ALA A 156 -3.08 14.73 -2.58
N ILE A 157 -2.30 13.68 -2.32
CA ILE A 157 -0.89 13.84 -1.98
C ILE A 157 -0.11 14.47 -3.13
N GLY A 158 -0.44 14.13 -4.37
CA GLY A 158 0.16 14.76 -5.53
C GLY A 158 -0.03 16.28 -5.56
N MET A 159 -1.24 16.76 -5.27
CA MET A 159 -1.53 18.19 -5.19
C MET A 159 -0.82 18.89 -4.03
N LEU A 160 -0.84 18.30 -2.83
CA LEU A 160 -0.14 18.85 -1.68
C LEU A 160 1.37 18.92 -1.93
N TRP A 161 1.92 17.86 -2.52
CA TRP A 161 3.33 17.77 -2.85
C TRP A 161 3.72 18.90 -3.79
N GLN A 162 3.04 19.03 -4.93
CA GLN A 162 3.36 20.08 -5.89
C GLN A 162 3.31 21.46 -5.24
N ALA A 163 2.29 21.73 -4.42
CA ALA A 163 2.18 22.98 -3.67
C ALA A 163 3.34 23.20 -2.69
N ALA A 164 3.73 22.18 -1.92
CA ALA A 164 4.84 22.25 -0.97
C ALA A 164 6.18 22.46 -1.68
N ALA A 165 6.42 21.76 -2.80
CA ALA A 165 7.64 21.90 -3.59
C ALA A 165 7.77 23.27 -4.24
N THR A 166 6.67 23.82 -4.77
CA THR A 166 6.63 25.19 -5.29
C THR A 166 6.90 26.21 -4.19
N ALA A 167 6.23 26.11 -3.04
CA ALA A 167 6.37 27.05 -1.93
C ALA A 167 7.77 27.03 -1.31
N THR A 168 8.44 25.87 -1.27
CA THR A 168 9.80 25.71 -0.73
C THR A 168 10.91 25.78 -1.77
N LYS A 169 10.57 25.97 -3.06
CA LYS A 169 11.53 26.03 -4.18
C LYS A 169 12.42 24.79 -4.29
N VAL A 170 11.89 23.61 -3.96
CA VAL A 170 12.59 22.31 -4.03
C VAL A 170 12.97 21.91 -5.47
N GLY A 171 12.37 22.55 -6.48
CA GLY A 171 12.51 22.20 -7.89
C GLY A 171 11.54 21.08 -8.31
N ASN A 172 11.78 20.48 -9.47
CA ASN A 172 10.97 19.35 -9.92
C ASN A 172 11.13 18.18 -8.95
N VAL A 173 9.99 17.68 -8.50
CA VAL A 173 9.86 16.56 -7.60
C VAL A 173 9.15 15.45 -8.34
N SER A 174 9.71 14.24 -8.28
CA SER A 174 9.06 13.05 -8.84
C SER A 174 7.83 12.71 -7.99
N MET A 175 6.65 12.64 -8.61
CA MET A 175 5.45 12.15 -7.92
C MET A 175 5.68 10.74 -7.34
N PRO A 176 5.00 10.38 -6.23
CA PRO A 176 5.11 9.04 -5.68
C PRO A 176 4.58 8.03 -6.69
N ALA A 177 5.14 6.83 -6.69
CA ALA A 177 4.66 5.76 -7.55
C ALA A 177 3.20 5.46 -7.21
N LEU A 178 2.35 5.40 -8.24
CA LEU A 178 0.99 4.90 -8.08
C LEU A 178 1.04 3.39 -7.83
N GLU A 179 0.09 2.89 -7.05
CA GLU A 179 -0.08 1.47 -6.82
C GLU A 179 -0.62 0.86 -8.11
N GLU A 180 -0.10 -0.29 -8.52
CA GLU A 180 -0.52 -0.97 -9.75
C GLU A 180 -2.03 -1.27 -9.75
N GLN A 181 -2.58 -1.55 -8.56
CA GLN A 181 -4.01 -1.75 -8.32
C GLN A 181 -4.85 -0.52 -8.66
N CYS A 182 -4.29 0.70 -8.58
CA CYS A 182 -4.99 1.92 -8.94
C CYS A 182 -5.29 2.01 -10.44
N GLY A 183 -4.48 1.37 -11.29
CA GLY A 183 -4.72 1.32 -12.73
C GLY A 183 -5.91 0.43 -13.13
N MET A 184 -6.33 -0.46 -12.22
CA MET A 184 -7.43 -1.41 -12.45
C MET A 184 -8.73 -1.02 -11.75
N MET A 185 -8.72 0.02 -10.91
CA MET A 185 -9.90 0.48 -10.18
C MET A 185 -10.54 1.71 -10.84
N SER A 186 -11.85 1.63 -11.05
CA SER A 186 -12.65 2.79 -11.43
C SER A 186 -13.08 3.54 -10.18
N CYS A 187 -12.42 4.67 -9.91
CA CYS A 187 -12.89 5.62 -8.93
C CYS A 187 -14.10 6.36 -9.51
N ALA A 188 -15.29 5.75 -9.43
CA ALA A 188 -16.53 6.48 -9.69
C ALA A 188 -16.55 7.72 -8.78
N SER A 189 -16.87 8.89 -9.35
CA SER A 189 -16.78 10.24 -8.77
C SER A 189 -17.52 10.45 -7.44
N GLY A 190 -17.14 9.71 -6.39
CA GLY A 190 -17.58 9.89 -5.01
C GLY A 190 -16.85 11.02 -4.29
N VAL A 191 -15.87 11.64 -4.95
CA VAL A 191 -15.24 12.87 -4.48
C VAL A 191 -16.00 14.06 -5.06
N SER A 192 -17.23 14.29 -4.59
CA SER A 192 -18.04 15.47 -4.94
C SER A 192 -17.39 16.81 -4.53
N GLY A 193 -16.18 16.79 -3.96
CA GLY A 193 -15.31 17.96 -3.75
C GLY A 193 -14.01 17.97 -4.58
N GLY A 194 -13.69 16.92 -5.34
CA GLY A 194 -12.42 16.76 -6.07
C GLY A 194 -12.48 17.19 -7.54
N GLU A 195 -13.57 16.91 -8.24
CA GLU A 195 -13.72 17.27 -9.66
C GLU A 195 -13.74 18.79 -9.89
N ALA A 196 -14.24 19.56 -8.91
CA ALA A 196 -14.17 21.03 -8.96
C ALA A 196 -12.74 21.56 -8.82
N ALA A 197 -11.89 20.90 -8.03
CA ALA A 197 -10.48 21.28 -7.86
C ALA A 197 -9.62 20.90 -9.09
N VAL A 198 -9.93 19.78 -9.75
CA VAL A 198 -9.28 19.35 -11.00
C VAL A 198 -9.71 20.22 -12.18
N ARG A 199 -11.00 20.56 -12.30
CA ARG A 199 -11.49 21.47 -13.36
C ARG A 199 -10.99 22.91 -13.20
N ALA A 200 -10.75 23.39 -11.99
CA ALA A 200 -10.19 24.72 -11.76
C ALA A 200 -8.72 24.86 -12.20
N ASN A 201 -7.99 23.74 -12.42
CA ASN A 201 -6.59 23.75 -12.86
C ASN A 201 -6.40 23.31 -14.32
N GLY A 202 -7.45 22.88 -15.00
CA GLY A 202 -7.42 22.46 -16.41
C GLY A 202 -7.28 23.61 -17.43
N SER A 203 -7.24 24.86 -16.98
CA SER A 203 -7.14 26.04 -17.87
C SER A 203 -5.71 26.54 -18.12
N ILE A 204 -4.66 25.84 -17.64
CA ILE A 204 -3.24 26.23 -17.89
C ILE A 204 -2.51 25.21 -18.79
N ALA A 205 -3.22 24.46 -19.64
CA ALA A 205 -2.60 23.56 -20.61
C ALA A 205 -3.25 23.59 -22.01
N ALA A 206 -3.72 24.78 -22.44
CA ALA A 206 -4.14 25.02 -23.82
C ALA A 206 -3.54 26.33 -24.36
N ASN A 207 -2.21 26.47 -24.27
CA ASN A 207 -1.40 27.24 -25.21
C ASN A 207 0.08 27.20 -24.77
N ARG A 208 0.83 26.24 -25.31
CA ARG A 208 2.22 26.36 -25.79
C ARG A 208 2.70 25.00 -26.26
#